data_AF-A0A0T5VIT3-F1
#
_entry.id   AF-A0A0T5VIT3-F1
#
_cell.length_a   1.000
_cell.length_b   1.000
_cell.length_c   1.000
_cell.angle_alpha   90.00
_cell.angle_beta   90.00
_cell.angle_gamma   90.00
#
_symmetry.space_group_name_H-M   'P 1'
#
loop_
_entity.id
_entity.type
_entity.pdbx_description
1 polymer ?
#
loop_
_entity_poly.entity_id
_entity_poly.type
_entity_poly.pdbx_seq_one_letter_code
_entity_poly.pdbx_strand_id
1 'polypeptide(L)'
;MSWSSLTGNQTVSGNNLQEAINDKILKLKTGKSLVPNNKCLTRSEANNLLKIAPLVNDNKLVLKSELQAIAWRGVSPSCIQAPDETLNEFDYLVVRYKWALGAGSDLDTFTGYINTGTSLDNVFMGYGRSPYELPSGANYQNAYIGWAGDNTSNNGVEAILVNFSKVTQDFPNLPAVTLRMAAAWYGQKSSGNIDMEIVTYLGGTMQKVGFDIQNVGGVLVQSIQFPKYIPDPPHWTNNINMVTAVGFVTYYKSNKSGRIVITY
;
A
#
# COMPACT_ATOMS: atom_id res chain seq x y z
N MET A 1 -6.93 -37.12 -22.75
CA MET A 1 -6.59 -36.92 -21.32
C MET A 1 -7.61 -35.96 -20.70
N SER A 2 -8.38 -36.40 -19.71
CA SER A 2 -9.18 -35.49 -18.87
C SER A 2 -8.25 -34.82 -17.85
N TRP A 3 -8.42 -33.52 -17.66
CA TRP A 3 -7.46 -32.66 -16.93
C TRP A 3 -7.89 -32.40 -15.47
N SER A 4 -8.66 -33.31 -14.87
CA SER A 4 -9.26 -33.10 -13.54
C SER A 4 -8.40 -33.58 -12.37
N SER A 5 -7.11 -33.84 -12.55
CA SER A 5 -6.26 -34.46 -11.51
C SER A 5 -4.89 -33.79 -11.29
N LEU A 6 -4.72 -32.52 -11.66
CA LEU A 6 -3.45 -31.82 -11.42
C LEU A 6 -3.41 -31.18 -10.02
N THR A 7 -2.89 -31.92 -9.05
CA THR A 7 -2.46 -31.39 -7.76
C THR A 7 -0.95 -31.57 -7.63
N GLY A 8 -0.17 -30.57 -8.07
CA GLY A 8 1.28 -30.52 -7.94
C GLY A 8 2.02 -30.07 -9.20
N ASN A 9 3.31 -29.73 -9.06
CA ASN A 9 4.18 -29.39 -10.19
C ASN A 9 4.22 -30.55 -11.19
N GLN A 10 3.84 -30.31 -12.44
CA GLN A 10 3.95 -31.30 -13.51
C GLN A 10 4.66 -30.71 -14.74
N THR A 11 5.46 -31.54 -15.39
CA THR A 11 6.14 -31.23 -16.66
C THR A 11 5.35 -31.86 -17.80
N VAL A 12 5.01 -31.09 -18.82
CA VAL A 12 4.37 -31.59 -20.04
C VAL A 12 5.34 -31.38 -21.20
N SER A 13 5.57 -32.43 -21.99
CA SER A 13 6.41 -32.39 -23.20
C SER A 13 5.60 -32.84 -24.43
N GLY A 14 5.86 -32.20 -25.57
CA GLY A 14 5.22 -32.52 -26.86
C GLY A 14 5.79 -31.69 -28.02
N ASN A 15 5.76 -32.26 -29.23
CA ASN A 15 6.49 -31.76 -30.40
C ASN A 15 5.94 -30.46 -31.04
N ASN A 16 4.79 -29.92 -30.58
CA ASN A 16 4.13 -28.76 -31.18
C ASN A 16 3.93 -27.59 -30.19
N LEU A 17 4.79 -27.48 -29.17
CA LEU A 17 4.71 -26.38 -28.20
C LEU A 17 4.90 -25.00 -28.87
N GLN A 18 5.72 -24.95 -29.94
CA GLN A 18 6.01 -23.72 -30.67
C GLN A 18 4.84 -23.24 -31.54
N GLU A 19 4.04 -24.15 -32.08
CA GLU A 19 2.80 -23.80 -32.82
C GLU A 19 1.73 -23.24 -31.88
N ALA A 20 1.62 -23.77 -30.67
CA ALA A 20 0.69 -23.27 -29.65
C ALA A 20 1.05 -21.87 -29.10
N ILE A 21 2.32 -21.46 -29.22
CA ILE A 21 2.81 -20.12 -28.85
C ILE A 21 2.64 -19.11 -30.00
N ASN A 22 2.85 -19.55 -31.25
CA ASN A 22 2.84 -18.67 -32.42
C ASN A 22 1.42 -18.32 -32.90
N ASP A 23 0.48 -19.25 -32.81
CA ASP A 23 -0.94 -18.94 -32.97
C ASP A 23 -1.46 -18.39 -31.63
N LYS A 24 -1.90 -17.13 -31.61
CA LYS A 24 -2.51 -16.42 -30.46
C LYS A 24 -3.85 -17.05 -30.00
N ILE A 25 -3.92 -18.37 -29.85
CA ILE A 25 -5.13 -19.14 -29.57
C ILE A 25 -4.94 -19.87 -28.24
N LEU A 26 -4.81 -19.10 -27.16
CA LEU A 26 -5.21 -19.57 -25.83
C LEU A 26 -6.73 -19.37 -25.71
N LYS A 27 -7.49 -20.23 -26.40
CA LYS A 27 -8.93 -20.36 -26.16
C LYS A 27 -9.13 -21.17 -24.88
N LEU A 28 -9.63 -20.51 -23.83
CA LEU A 28 -10.06 -21.16 -22.61
C LEU A 28 -11.11 -22.23 -22.93
N LYS A 29 -11.00 -23.38 -22.26
CA LYS A 29 -11.74 -24.64 -22.48
C LYS A 29 -13.27 -24.54 -22.27
N THR A 30 -13.82 -23.36 -22.07
CA THR A 30 -15.25 -23.12 -21.86
C THR A 30 -15.97 -22.59 -23.10
N GLY A 31 -15.27 -22.39 -24.22
CA GLY A 31 -15.88 -21.88 -25.46
C GLY A 31 -16.42 -20.45 -25.36
N LYS A 32 -16.18 -19.77 -24.24
CA LYS A 32 -16.55 -18.36 -24.06
C LYS A 32 -15.37 -17.48 -24.45
N SER A 33 -15.62 -16.59 -25.41
CA SER A 33 -14.76 -15.43 -25.68
C SER A 33 -14.42 -14.74 -24.36
N LEU A 34 -13.19 -14.22 -24.25
CA LEU A 34 -12.78 -13.41 -23.11
C LEU A 34 -13.81 -12.31 -22.91
N VAL A 35 -14.58 -12.50 -21.84
CA VAL A 35 -15.50 -11.63 -21.10
C VAL A 35 -15.90 -10.32 -21.83
N PRO A 36 -17.22 -10.05 -22.02
CA PRO A 36 -17.70 -8.73 -22.42
C PRO A 36 -17.17 -7.69 -21.44
N ASN A 37 -16.76 -6.52 -21.94
CA ASN A 37 -16.38 -5.37 -21.11
C ASN A 37 -17.35 -5.26 -19.92
N ASN A 38 -16.79 -5.28 -18.68
CA ASN A 38 -17.47 -5.00 -17.40
C ASN A 38 -17.92 -6.19 -16.51
N LYS A 39 -17.26 -7.35 -16.50
CA LYS A 39 -17.52 -8.40 -15.48
C LYS A 39 -16.31 -8.67 -14.56
N CYS A 40 -16.52 -8.56 -13.25
CA CYS A 40 -15.54 -8.85 -12.19
C CYS A 40 -15.18 -10.36 -12.12
N LEU A 41 -13.97 -10.68 -11.66
CA LEU A 41 -13.51 -12.05 -11.40
C LEU A 41 -13.31 -12.28 -9.89
N THR A 42 -13.78 -13.40 -9.38
CA THR A 42 -13.59 -13.88 -8.01
C THR A 42 -12.18 -14.48 -7.81
N ARG A 43 -11.74 -14.65 -6.54
CA ARG A 43 -10.46 -15.32 -6.21
C ARG A 43 -10.36 -16.74 -6.81
N SER A 44 -11.48 -17.45 -6.88
CA SER A 44 -11.59 -18.77 -7.55
C SER A 44 -11.33 -18.67 -9.05
N GLU A 45 -11.87 -17.64 -9.72
CA GLU A 45 -11.67 -17.42 -11.15
C GLU A 45 -10.25 -16.94 -11.47
N ALA A 46 -9.62 -16.15 -10.59
CA ALA A 46 -8.23 -15.70 -10.72
C ALA A 46 -7.22 -16.86 -10.54
N ASN A 47 -7.48 -17.78 -9.62
CA ASN A 47 -6.64 -18.97 -9.42
C ASN A 47 -6.68 -19.94 -10.62
N ASN A 48 -7.75 -19.90 -11.42
CA ASN A 48 -7.86 -20.65 -12.67
C ASN A 48 -7.16 -19.96 -13.86
N LEU A 49 -6.72 -18.70 -13.71
CA LEU A 49 -5.96 -17.97 -14.72
C LEU A 49 -4.46 -18.23 -14.53
N LEU A 50 -4.04 -19.43 -14.92
CA LEU A 50 -2.65 -19.85 -15.01
C LEU A 50 -1.91 -18.96 -16.04
N LYS A 51 -1.06 -18.03 -15.57
CA LYS A 51 -0.14 -17.31 -16.48
C LYS A 51 1.03 -18.23 -16.83
N ILE A 52 1.11 -18.63 -18.09
CA ILE A 52 2.27 -19.33 -18.64
C ILE A 52 3.35 -18.28 -18.89
N ALA A 53 4.45 -18.33 -18.14
CA ALA A 53 5.67 -17.60 -18.50
C ALA A 53 6.48 -18.48 -19.48
N PRO A 54 7.00 -17.93 -20.59
CA PRO A 54 7.95 -18.67 -21.41
C PRO A 54 9.32 -18.64 -20.74
N LEU A 55 9.83 -19.81 -20.35
CA LEU A 55 11.27 -19.98 -20.13
C LEU A 55 11.79 -20.86 -21.26
N VAL A 56 12.53 -20.23 -22.16
CA VAL A 56 13.27 -20.88 -23.24
C VAL A 56 14.52 -21.46 -22.59
N ASN A 57 14.54 -22.77 -22.39
CA ASN A 57 15.67 -23.68 -22.61
C ASN A 57 15.19 -25.13 -22.39
N ASP A 58 15.53 -26.02 -23.33
CA ASP A 58 15.29 -27.48 -23.30
C ASP A 58 13.85 -28.03 -23.44
N ASN A 59 12.99 -27.40 -24.26
CA ASN A 59 11.68 -27.97 -24.66
C ASN A 59 10.75 -28.43 -23.52
N LYS A 60 10.91 -27.87 -22.31
CA LYS A 60 10.10 -28.19 -21.14
C LYS A 60 9.32 -26.97 -20.67
N LEU A 61 7.99 -27.11 -20.59
CA LEU A 61 7.14 -26.14 -19.91
C LEU A 61 7.14 -26.49 -18.41
N VAL A 62 7.66 -25.60 -17.56
CA VAL A 62 7.60 -25.75 -16.10
C VAL A 62 6.50 -24.86 -15.56
N LEU A 63 5.43 -25.49 -15.06
CA LEU A 63 4.40 -24.82 -14.28
C LEU A 63 4.85 -24.77 -12.83
N LYS A 64 5.37 -23.62 -12.37
CA LYS A 64 5.63 -23.39 -10.95
C LYS A 64 4.38 -22.84 -10.29
N SER A 65 3.78 -23.61 -9.38
CA SER A 65 2.80 -23.09 -8.43
C SER A 65 3.50 -22.49 -7.21
N GLU A 66 4.23 -21.40 -7.41
CA GLU A 66 4.72 -20.55 -6.33
C GLU A 66 4.35 -19.10 -6.67
N LEU A 67 3.19 -18.66 -6.18
CA LEU A 67 2.81 -17.26 -6.20
C LEU A 67 3.42 -16.56 -4.99
N GLN A 68 4.68 -16.18 -5.08
CA GLN A 68 5.13 -14.90 -4.55
C GLN A 68 5.31 -13.98 -5.75
N ALA A 69 4.24 -13.31 -6.16
CA ALA A 69 4.28 -12.34 -7.24
C ALA A 69 3.55 -11.06 -6.83
N ILE A 70 4.34 -10.18 -6.22
CA ILE A 70 4.14 -8.73 -6.21
C ILE A 70 4.24 -8.28 -7.68
N ALA A 71 3.16 -8.45 -8.44
CA ALA A 71 3.05 -8.00 -9.81
C ALA A 71 2.05 -6.86 -9.87
N TRP A 72 2.58 -5.65 -9.97
CA TRP A 72 1.88 -4.44 -10.40
C TRP A 72 0.84 -4.75 -11.48
N ARG A 73 -0.45 -4.45 -11.22
CA ARG A 73 -1.53 -4.49 -12.21
C ARG A 73 -2.09 -3.09 -12.43
N GLY A 74 -1.43 -2.32 -13.27
CA GLY A 74 -2.03 -1.12 -13.87
C GLY A 74 -2.78 -1.53 -15.14
N VAL A 75 -4.12 -1.55 -15.09
CA VAL A 75 -5.09 -0.91 -16.01
C VAL A 75 -6.53 -1.34 -15.67
N SER A 76 -7.38 -0.34 -15.38
CA SER A 76 -8.82 -0.33 -15.05
C SER A 76 -9.27 -0.78 -13.63
N PRO A 77 -10.13 0.01 -12.95
CA PRO A 77 -10.36 -0.08 -11.51
C PRO A 77 -11.62 -0.89 -11.19
N SER A 78 -11.48 -2.01 -10.49
CA SER A 78 -12.45 -2.47 -9.48
C SER A 78 -11.91 -3.70 -8.76
N CYS A 79 -11.52 -3.45 -7.51
CA CYS A 79 -11.40 -4.38 -6.38
C CYS A 79 -10.46 -5.60 -6.51
N ILE A 80 -9.16 -5.33 -6.48
CA ILE A 80 -8.28 -6.15 -5.64
C ILE A 80 -8.08 -5.37 -4.34
N GLN A 81 -8.89 -5.65 -3.33
CA GLN A 81 -8.49 -5.27 -1.97
C GLN A 81 -7.31 -6.18 -1.63
N ALA A 82 -6.12 -5.61 -1.40
CA ALA A 82 -5.04 -6.41 -0.84
C ALA A 82 -5.57 -7.08 0.45
N PRO A 83 -5.17 -8.33 0.74
CA PRO A 83 -5.49 -8.92 2.02
C PRO A 83 -5.04 -7.94 3.11
N ASP A 84 -5.85 -7.79 4.14
CA ASP A 84 -5.49 -6.89 5.21
C ASP A 84 -4.24 -7.44 5.89
N GLU A 85 -3.28 -6.56 6.14
CA GLU A 85 -2.05 -6.94 6.81
C GLU A 85 -2.23 -6.74 8.32
N THR A 86 -1.84 -7.75 9.10
CA THR A 86 -1.86 -7.65 10.56
C THR A 86 -0.54 -7.09 11.06
N LEU A 87 -0.61 -6.16 12.00
CA LEU A 87 0.53 -5.58 12.70
C LEU A 87 0.63 -6.19 14.10
N ASN A 88 1.81 -6.70 14.43
CA ASN A 88 2.23 -7.11 15.77
C ASN A 88 2.27 -5.90 16.72
N GLU A 89 2.44 -6.14 18.02
CA GLU A 89 2.48 -5.09 19.04
C GLU A 89 3.50 -3.96 18.74
N PHE A 90 3.07 -2.69 18.88
CA PHE A 90 3.90 -1.51 18.63
C PHE A 90 3.46 -0.26 19.41
N ASP A 91 4.39 0.67 19.60
CA ASP A 91 4.16 1.98 20.23
C ASP A 91 4.06 3.12 19.19
N TYR A 92 4.86 3.01 18.12
CA TYR A 92 4.96 4.01 17.04
C TYR A 92 4.74 3.38 15.67
N LEU A 93 4.19 4.17 14.76
CA LEU A 93 4.11 3.86 13.35
C LEU A 93 4.65 5.03 12.52
N VAL A 94 5.43 4.72 11.50
CA VAL A 94 5.85 5.67 10.47
C VAL A 94 5.23 5.25 9.14
N VAL A 95 4.47 6.16 8.53
CA VAL A 95 4.02 6.05 7.14
C VAL A 95 5.02 6.78 6.28
N ARG A 96 5.61 6.10 5.29
CA ARG A 96 6.49 6.72 4.29
C ARG A 96 5.86 6.65 2.92
N TYR A 97 5.80 7.79 2.26
CA TYR A 97 5.37 7.95 0.88
C TYR A 97 6.63 8.15 0.04
N LYS A 98 7.09 7.10 -0.65
CA LYS A 98 8.37 7.13 -1.38
C LYS A 98 8.13 7.15 -2.88
N TRP A 99 8.78 8.05 -3.60
CA TRP A 99 8.70 8.10 -5.05
C TRP A 99 10.09 8.13 -5.68
N ALA A 100 10.25 7.35 -6.74
CA ALA A 100 11.48 7.28 -7.51
C ALA A 100 11.48 8.31 -8.65
N LEU A 101 12.65 8.51 -9.26
CA LEU A 101 12.75 9.31 -10.48
C LEU A 101 11.78 8.76 -11.55
N GLY A 102 10.98 9.65 -12.13
CA GLY A 102 9.95 9.29 -13.12
C GLY A 102 8.58 8.91 -12.54
N ALA A 103 8.42 8.88 -11.21
CA ALA A 103 7.12 8.81 -10.55
C ALA A 103 6.34 10.13 -10.68
N GLY A 104 7.04 11.22 -10.43
CA GLY A 104 6.51 12.57 -10.38
C GLY A 104 7.44 13.44 -9.54
N SER A 105 6.98 14.63 -9.18
CA SER A 105 7.66 15.52 -8.25
C SER A 105 6.65 16.09 -7.27
N ASP A 106 7.10 16.36 -6.04
CA ASP A 106 6.31 17.14 -5.07
C ASP A 106 4.98 16.44 -4.73
N LEU A 107 5.11 15.33 -3.99
CA LEU A 107 3.98 14.50 -3.55
C LEU A 107 3.58 14.92 -2.13
N ASP A 108 2.38 15.45 -2.00
CA ASP A 108 1.83 15.86 -0.73
C ASP A 108 1.04 14.76 -0.04
N THR A 109 1.25 14.65 1.26
CA THR A 109 0.55 13.69 2.12
C THR A 109 -0.69 14.30 2.78
N PHE A 110 -1.64 13.44 3.11
CA PHE A 110 -2.87 13.83 3.80
C PHE A 110 -3.26 12.75 4.81
N THR A 111 -2.40 12.58 5.82
CA THR A 111 -2.54 11.52 6.82
C THR A 111 -3.10 12.07 8.13
N GLY A 112 -4.13 11.45 8.68
CA GLY A 112 -4.77 11.96 9.88
C GLY A 112 -5.70 10.95 10.55
N TYR A 113 -6.09 11.25 11.77
CA TYR A 113 -7.05 10.45 12.53
C TYR A 113 -8.47 10.66 12.02
N ILE A 114 -9.25 9.59 12.02
CA ILE A 114 -10.67 9.61 11.67
C ILE A 114 -11.48 8.76 12.65
N ASN A 115 -12.74 9.16 12.86
CA ASN A 115 -13.74 8.42 13.62
C ASN A 115 -13.30 8.03 15.04
N THR A 116 -12.45 8.84 15.68
CA THR A 116 -12.09 8.67 17.09
C THR A 116 -13.14 9.26 18.03
N GLY A 117 -13.94 10.22 17.55
CA GLY A 117 -14.89 10.98 18.37
C GLY A 117 -14.20 12.01 19.27
N THR A 118 -12.96 12.39 18.95
CA THR A 118 -12.13 13.32 19.72
C THR A 118 -11.70 14.53 18.88
N SER A 119 -10.98 15.47 19.49
CA SER A 119 -10.37 16.61 18.79
C SER A 119 -9.27 16.23 17.80
N LEU A 120 -8.86 14.96 17.73
CA LEU A 120 -7.89 14.47 16.75
C LEU A 120 -8.50 14.31 15.35
N ASP A 121 -9.82 14.15 15.25
CA ASP A 121 -10.49 13.85 13.99
C ASP A 121 -10.42 15.02 13.00
N ASN A 122 -10.26 14.67 11.72
CA ASN A 122 -10.24 15.61 10.59
C ASN A 122 -9.08 16.61 10.58
N VAL A 123 -8.05 16.37 11.39
CA VAL A 123 -6.79 17.11 11.31
C VAL A 123 -5.75 16.25 10.61
N PHE A 124 -5.34 16.68 9.43
CA PHE A 124 -4.46 15.92 8.53
C PHE A 124 -3.10 16.61 8.42
N MET A 125 -2.05 15.81 8.39
CA MET A 125 -0.68 16.24 8.25
C MET A 125 -0.25 16.23 6.77
N GLY A 126 0.47 17.27 6.36
CA GLY A 126 0.97 17.49 4.99
C GLY A 126 1.13 18.97 4.64
N TYR A 127 1.58 19.28 3.42
CA TYR A 127 1.78 20.66 2.95
C TYR A 127 0.48 21.46 2.95
N GLY A 128 0.61 22.77 3.20
CA GLY A 128 -0.53 23.70 3.29
C GLY A 128 -1.42 23.49 4.52
N ARG A 129 -1.05 22.60 5.46
CA ARG A 129 -1.82 22.31 6.66
C ARG A 129 -1.06 22.73 7.91
N SER A 130 -1.72 23.52 8.75
CA SER A 130 -1.24 23.85 10.09
C SER A 130 -2.20 23.25 11.12
N PRO A 131 -1.69 22.60 12.18
CA PRO A 131 -0.27 22.42 12.48
C PRO A 131 0.39 21.23 11.74
N TYR A 132 1.72 21.20 11.70
CA TYR A 132 2.51 20.09 11.14
C TYR A 132 2.71 18.92 12.11
N GLU A 133 2.28 19.10 13.36
CA GLU A 133 2.22 18.10 14.40
C GLU A 133 1.06 18.41 15.35
N LEU A 134 0.54 17.37 16.01
CA LEU A 134 -0.51 17.53 17.02
C LEU A 134 -0.04 17.01 18.38
N PRO A 135 -0.12 17.82 19.46
CA PRO A 135 -0.47 19.24 19.45
C PRO A 135 0.62 20.09 18.77
N SER A 136 0.24 21.27 18.26
CA SER A 136 1.15 22.20 17.58
C SER A 136 2.36 22.54 18.44
N GLY A 137 3.56 22.52 17.86
CA GLY A 137 4.83 22.81 18.55
C GLY A 137 5.35 21.66 19.43
N ALA A 138 4.66 20.51 19.47
CA ALA A 138 5.17 19.35 20.19
C ALA A 138 6.38 18.74 19.47
N ASN A 139 7.35 18.24 20.24
CA ASN A 139 8.32 17.30 19.65
C ASN A 139 7.62 15.97 19.35
N TYR A 140 8.24 15.15 18.49
CA TYR A 140 7.70 13.83 18.11
C TYR A 140 7.46 12.86 19.26
N GLN A 141 8.13 13.06 20.40
CA GLN A 141 7.93 12.25 21.58
C GLN A 141 6.58 12.54 22.28
N ASN A 142 6.11 13.78 22.17
CA ASN A 142 4.90 14.28 22.79
C ASN A 142 3.76 14.54 21.80
N ALA A 143 4.05 14.49 20.49
CA ALA A 143 3.06 14.59 19.44
C ALA A 143 2.31 13.26 19.27
N TYR A 144 1.01 13.32 19.02
CA TYR A 144 0.15 12.23 18.57
C TYR A 144 0.46 11.83 17.12
N ILE A 145 0.70 12.83 16.27
CA ILE A 145 1.01 12.66 14.85
C ILE A 145 1.89 13.84 14.42
N GLY A 146 2.81 13.62 13.47
CA GLY A 146 3.67 14.69 12.97
C GLY A 146 4.24 14.40 11.59
N TRP A 147 4.43 15.43 10.79
CA TRP A 147 4.98 15.36 9.43
C TRP A 147 6.45 15.76 9.39
N ALA A 148 7.23 15.02 8.61
CA ALA A 148 8.65 15.30 8.41
C ALA A 148 8.89 16.51 7.49
N GLY A 149 7.90 16.95 6.73
CA GLY A 149 7.96 18.16 5.91
C GLY A 149 7.93 17.90 4.42
N ASP A 150 7.89 19.02 3.70
CA ASP A 150 7.61 19.13 2.26
C ASP A 150 8.83 18.79 1.40
N ASN A 151 8.75 17.69 0.65
CA ASN A 151 9.79 17.30 -0.30
C ASN A 151 9.35 17.52 -1.75
N THR A 152 9.81 18.63 -2.33
CA THR A 152 9.45 19.07 -3.68
C THR A 152 10.29 18.43 -4.80
N SER A 153 11.18 17.48 -4.47
CA SER A 153 12.12 16.89 -5.42
C SER A 153 11.45 15.91 -6.40
N ASN A 154 12.14 15.61 -7.51
CA ASN A 154 11.69 14.64 -8.54
C ASN A 154 11.84 13.17 -8.12
N ASN A 155 12.39 12.92 -6.93
CA ASN A 155 12.38 11.68 -6.18
C ASN A 155 12.46 12.01 -4.69
N GLY A 156 11.95 11.14 -3.83
CA GLY A 156 11.97 11.46 -2.42
C GLY A 156 11.13 10.57 -1.54
N VAL A 157 11.04 11.02 -0.30
CA VAL A 157 10.16 10.50 0.73
C VAL A 157 9.52 11.68 1.44
N GLU A 158 8.25 11.51 1.80
CA GLU A 158 7.64 12.23 2.92
C GLU A 158 7.16 11.23 3.96
N ALA A 159 7.43 11.52 5.23
CA ALA A 159 7.11 10.64 6.34
C ALA A 159 6.15 11.28 7.34
N ILE A 160 5.25 10.45 7.88
CA ILE A 160 4.32 10.78 8.94
C ILE A 160 4.57 9.86 10.12
N LEU A 161 4.86 10.44 11.29
CA LEU A 161 4.90 9.73 12.56
C LEU A 161 3.50 9.68 13.15
N VAL A 162 3.15 8.53 13.73
CA VAL A 162 1.97 8.33 14.57
C VAL A 162 2.43 7.69 15.90
N ASN A 163 2.13 8.35 17.01
CA ASN A 163 2.51 7.92 18.35
C ASN A 163 1.30 7.37 19.11
N PHE A 164 1.04 6.07 18.94
CA PHE A 164 -0.13 5.42 19.54
C PHE A 164 -0.01 5.30 21.06
N SER A 165 1.20 5.20 21.59
CA SER A 165 1.43 5.24 23.04
C SER A 165 0.97 6.56 23.65
N LYS A 166 1.31 7.70 23.03
CA LYS A 166 0.85 9.01 23.49
C LYS A 166 -0.66 9.20 23.32
N VAL A 167 -1.23 8.75 22.19
CA VAL A 167 -2.69 8.80 21.98
C VAL A 167 -3.44 7.99 23.03
N THR A 168 -3.03 6.74 23.28
CA THR A 168 -3.76 5.88 24.23
C THR A 168 -3.53 6.24 25.70
N GLN A 169 -2.45 6.96 26.00
CA GLN A 169 -2.21 7.58 27.30
C GLN A 169 -3.18 8.73 27.56
N ASP A 170 -3.31 9.66 26.61
CA ASP A 170 -4.09 10.89 26.80
C ASP A 170 -5.60 10.69 26.50
N PHE A 171 -5.94 9.71 25.67
CA PHE A 171 -7.31 9.31 25.35
C PHE A 171 -7.60 7.88 25.84
N PRO A 172 -7.64 7.64 27.17
CA PRO A 172 -7.64 6.29 27.72
C PRO A 172 -8.90 5.49 27.39
N ASN A 173 -9.99 6.14 27.01
CA ASN A 173 -11.27 5.51 26.71
C ASN A 173 -11.40 5.05 25.24
N LEU A 174 -10.44 5.34 24.37
CA LEU A 174 -10.47 4.86 22.99
C LEU A 174 -10.09 3.38 22.92
N PRO A 175 -11.01 2.48 22.48
CA PRO A 175 -10.68 1.06 22.33
C PRO A 175 -9.81 0.79 21.10
N ALA A 176 -9.97 1.62 20.07
CA ALA A 176 -9.23 1.58 18.83
C ALA A 176 -9.08 2.98 18.24
N VAL A 177 -8.07 3.17 17.39
CA VAL A 177 -7.78 4.43 16.70
C VAL A 177 -7.61 4.13 15.22
N THR A 178 -8.28 4.87 14.35
CA THR A 178 -8.16 4.71 12.90
C THR A 178 -7.45 5.90 12.27
N LEU A 179 -6.44 5.60 11.46
CA LEU A 179 -5.69 6.52 10.64
C LEU A 179 -6.15 6.37 9.19
N ARG A 180 -6.39 7.49 8.52
CA ARG A 180 -6.55 7.56 7.06
C ARG A 180 -5.24 8.01 6.45
N MET A 181 -4.77 7.27 5.45
CA MET A 181 -3.61 7.61 4.63
C MET A 181 -4.10 8.09 3.27
N ALA A 182 -3.60 9.22 2.79
CA ALA A 182 -3.88 9.73 1.46
C ALA A 182 -2.71 10.56 0.92
N ALA A 183 -2.64 10.75 -0.39
CA ALA A 183 -1.62 11.55 -1.04
C ALA A 183 -2.14 12.13 -2.38
N ALA A 184 -1.55 13.24 -2.81
CA ALA A 184 -1.78 13.84 -4.11
C ALA A 184 -0.48 14.46 -4.64
N TRP A 185 -0.31 14.49 -5.96
CA TRP A 185 0.78 15.23 -6.57
C TRP A 185 0.44 16.73 -6.59
N TYR A 186 1.31 17.55 -6.02
CA TYR A 186 1.27 19.01 -6.18
C TYR A 186 2.00 19.43 -7.44
N GLY A 187 3.19 18.87 -7.64
CA GLY A 187 3.97 19.04 -8.85
C GLY A 187 3.48 18.15 -10.00
N GLN A 188 4.39 17.83 -10.92
CA GLN A 188 4.02 17.02 -12.08
C GLN A 188 3.85 15.55 -11.67
N LYS A 189 2.65 14.98 -11.92
CA LYS A 189 2.48 13.54 -11.96
C LYS A 189 3.08 12.99 -13.27
N SER A 190 4.09 12.13 -13.16
CA SER A 190 4.61 11.35 -14.29
C SER A 190 3.93 9.98 -14.31
N SER A 191 4.61 8.89 -13.97
CA SER A 191 3.96 7.57 -13.87
C SER A 191 2.96 7.50 -12.71
N GLY A 192 3.07 8.36 -11.69
CA GLY A 192 2.22 8.39 -10.50
C GLY A 192 2.42 7.21 -9.54
N ASN A 193 3.42 6.37 -9.81
CA ASN A 193 3.68 5.16 -9.04
C ASN A 193 4.59 5.49 -7.85
N ILE A 194 4.15 5.14 -6.65
CA ILE A 194 4.91 5.30 -5.41
C ILE A 194 5.04 3.96 -4.69
N ASP A 195 6.03 3.87 -3.81
CA ASP A 195 6.14 2.81 -2.82
C ASP A 195 5.76 3.38 -1.45
N MET A 196 4.67 2.86 -0.92
CA MET A 196 4.28 3.14 0.45
C MET A 196 4.97 2.17 1.38
N GLU A 197 5.41 2.65 2.53
CA GLU A 197 5.99 1.80 3.56
C GLU A 197 5.40 2.16 4.92
N ILE A 198 4.99 1.13 5.65
CA ILE A 198 4.52 1.23 7.03
C ILE A 198 5.53 0.52 7.90
N VAL A 199 6.11 1.27 8.83
CA VAL A 199 7.11 0.75 9.76
C VAL A 199 6.67 0.95 11.19
N THR A 200 6.70 -0.10 11.98
CA THR A 200 6.28 -0.08 13.38
C THR A 200 7.45 -0.29 14.31
N TYR A 201 7.42 0.38 15.47
CA TYR A 201 8.48 0.34 16.47
C TYR A 201 7.94 0.16 17.88
N LEU A 202 8.71 -0.51 18.72
CA LEU A 202 8.55 -0.56 20.17
C LEU A 202 9.62 0.32 20.84
N GLY A 203 9.19 1.20 21.74
CA GLY A 203 10.07 2.11 22.48
C GLY A 203 10.94 3.01 21.60
N GLY A 204 12.03 3.53 22.18
CA GLY A 204 12.95 4.46 21.53
C GLY A 204 12.42 5.88 21.40
N THR A 205 13.22 6.72 20.74
CA THR A 205 12.93 8.13 20.47
C THR A 205 12.78 8.35 18.97
N MET A 206 11.66 8.95 18.56
CA MET A 206 11.42 9.29 17.15
C MET A 206 12.07 10.63 16.80
N GLN A 207 12.87 10.64 15.74
CA GLN A 207 13.65 11.80 15.30
C GLN A 207 13.42 12.08 13.83
N LYS A 208 13.21 13.35 13.49
CA LYS A 208 13.17 13.82 12.11
C LYS A 208 14.59 13.78 11.52
N VAL A 209 14.72 13.19 10.32
CA VAL A 209 15.96 13.16 9.54
C VAL A 209 15.62 13.55 8.09
N GLY A 210 15.88 14.80 7.73
CA GLY A 210 15.42 15.34 6.45
C GLY A 210 13.90 15.30 6.34
N PHE A 211 13.38 14.65 5.31
CA PHE A 211 11.95 14.41 5.08
C PHE A 211 11.47 13.03 5.55
N ASP A 212 12.30 12.35 6.33
CA ASP A 212 12.01 11.04 6.94
C ASP A 212 12.02 11.13 8.48
N ILE A 213 11.59 10.04 9.12
CA ILE A 213 11.56 9.87 10.57
C ILE A 213 12.23 8.54 10.93
N GLN A 214 13.18 8.59 11.86
CA GLN A 214 13.94 7.44 12.35
C GLN A 214 13.66 7.19 13.83
N ASN A 215 13.67 5.94 14.24
CA ASN A 215 13.62 5.54 15.65
C ASN A 215 15.05 5.29 16.15
N VAL A 216 15.43 5.93 17.25
CA VAL A 216 16.74 5.76 17.91
C VAL A 216 16.54 5.05 19.24
N GLY A 217 17.21 3.91 19.42
CA GLY A 217 17.21 3.15 20.68
C GLY A 217 15.98 2.28 20.93
N GLY A 218 15.00 2.24 20.02
CA GLY A 218 13.88 1.30 20.07
C GLY A 218 14.09 0.07 19.18
N VAL A 219 13.04 -0.72 19.04
CA VAL A 219 13.04 -1.99 18.29
C VAL A 219 12.14 -1.88 17.08
N LEU A 220 12.69 -2.13 15.89
CA LEU A 220 11.90 -2.33 14.67
C LEU A 220 11.06 -3.61 14.80
N VAL A 221 9.74 -3.49 14.67
CA VAL A 221 8.81 -4.62 14.77
C VAL A 221 8.49 -5.19 13.39
N GLN A 222 7.99 -4.34 12.50
CA GLN A 222 7.67 -4.70 11.11
C GLN A 222 7.99 -3.54 10.17
N SER A 223 8.35 -3.89 8.93
CA SER A 223 8.32 -2.98 7.78
C SER A 223 7.56 -3.67 6.65
N ILE A 224 6.46 -3.06 6.22
CA ILE A 224 5.59 -3.60 5.17
C ILE A 224 5.53 -2.56 4.06
N GLN A 225 5.80 -3.00 2.83
CA GLN A 225 5.79 -2.15 1.65
C GLN A 225 4.67 -2.56 0.70
N PHE A 226 4.01 -1.56 0.11
CA PHE A 226 2.99 -1.77 -0.90
C PHE A 226 3.16 -0.76 -2.03
N PRO A 227 3.13 -1.21 -3.29
CA PRO A 227 3.09 -0.31 -4.43
C PRO A 227 1.74 0.38 -4.51
N LYS A 228 1.73 1.67 -4.86
CA LYS A 228 0.49 2.42 -5.06
C LYS A 228 0.59 3.33 -6.28
N TYR A 229 -0.46 3.32 -7.10
CA TYR A 229 -0.69 4.37 -8.09
C TYR A 229 -1.46 5.51 -7.43
N ILE A 230 -0.88 6.70 -7.43
CA ILE A 230 -1.55 7.94 -7.04
C ILE A 230 -2.02 8.62 -8.35
N PRO A 231 -3.34 8.67 -8.60
CA PRO A 231 -3.85 9.31 -9.80
C PRO A 231 -3.56 10.81 -9.75
N ASP A 232 -3.61 11.43 -10.92
CA ASP A 232 -3.72 12.88 -10.99
C ASP A 232 -5.14 13.22 -10.54
N PRO A 233 -5.35 13.94 -9.42
CA PRO A 233 -6.65 14.56 -9.22
C PRO A 233 -6.82 15.65 -10.29
N PRO A 234 -8.04 16.08 -10.60
CA PRO A 234 -8.23 17.16 -11.57
C PRO A 234 -7.46 18.43 -11.19
N HIS A 235 -7.08 18.64 -9.92
CA HIS A 235 -5.94 19.46 -9.44
C HIS A 235 -5.63 19.05 -7.98
N TRP A 236 -4.42 19.33 -7.48
CA TRP A 236 -4.14 19.32 -6.03
C TRP A 236 -5.16 20.19 -5.30
N THR A 237 -5.67 19.73 -4.15
CA THR A 237 -6.70 20.44 -3.40
C THR A 237 -6.55 20.28 -1.90
N ASN A 238 -6.77 21.37 -1.18
CA ASN A 238 -6.84 21.37 0.29
C ASN A 238 -8.08 20.67 0.84
N ASN A 239 -9.06 20.32 0.00
CA ASN A 239 -10.24 19.57 0.43
C ASN A 239 -9.92 18.07 0.53
N ILE A 240 -9.75 17.59 1.75
CA ILE A 240 -9.39 16.19 2.03
C ILE A 240 -10.38 15.17 1.45
N ASN A 241 -11.65 15.55 1.32
CA ASN A 241 -12.70 14.68 0.79
C ASN A 241 -12.54 14.46 -0.72
N MET A 242 -11.75 15.28 -1.40
CA MET A 242 -11.44 15.16 -2.83
C MET A 242 -10.14 14.39 -3.09
N VAL A 243 -9.31 14.17 -2.06
CA VAL A 243 -8.07 13.39 -2.19
C VAL A 243 -8.40 11.92 -1.97
N THR A 244 -8.01 11.05 -2.90
CA THR A 244 -8.29 9.61 -2.78
C THR A 244 -7.50 9.00 -1.62
N ALA A 245 -8.16 8.22 -0.77
CA ALA A 245 -7.48 7.46 0.27
C ALA A 245 -6.58 6.40 -0.36
N VAL A 246 -5.36 6.27 0.14
CA VAL A 246 -4.39 5.20 -0.16
C VAL A 246 -4.65 3.98 0.70
N GLY A 247 -5.14 4.18 1.92
CA GLY A 247 -5.47 3.11 2.82
C GLY A 247 -5.79 3.60 4.22
N PHE A 248 -5.95 2.64 5.12
CA PHE A 248 -6.29 2.87 6.50
C PHE A 248 -5.43 1.99 7.40
N VAL A 249 -5.12 2.50 8.58
CA VAL A 249 -4.55 1.70 9.67
C VAL A 249 -5.49 1.79 10.85
N THR A 250 -5.89 0.65 11.41
CA THR A 250 -6.61 0.59 12.68
C THR A 250 -5.68 0.02 13.73
N TYR A 251 -5.46 0.76 14.81
CA TYR A 251 -4.72 0.32 15.99
C TYR A 251 -5.70 -0.09 17.10
N TYR A 252 -5.45 -1.23 17.73
CA TYR A 252 -6.27 -1.79 18.81
C TYR A 252 -5.53 -1.65 20.14
N LYS A 253 -6.12 -0.90 21.09
CA LYS A 253 -5.48 -0.60 22.37
C LYS A 253 -5.24 -1.83 23.24
N SER A 254 -6.16 -2.81 23.20
CA SER A 254 -6.16 -3.97 24.10
C SER A 254 -4.90 -4.83 24.01
N ASN A 255 -4.30 -4.92 22.83
CA ASN A 255 -3.13 -5.75 22.56
C ASN A 255 -2.04 -4.99 21.80
N LYS A 256 -2.16 -3.64 21.73
CA LYS A 256 -1.27 -2.74 21.01
C LYS A 256 -0.95 -3.16 19.56
N SER A 257 -1.87 -3.87 18.91
CA SER A 257 -1.70 -4.41 17.57
C SER A 257 -2.44 -3.55 16.55
N GLY A 258 -2.34 -3.89 15.27
CA GLY A 258 -3.07 -3.16 14.24
C GLY A 258 -3.43 -3.97 13.01
N ARG A 259 -4.15 -3.32 12.11
CA ARG A 259 -4.54 -3.84 10.80
C ARG A 259 -4.38 -2.74 9.76
N ILE A 260 -3.76 -3.09 8.63
CA ILE A 260 -3.63 -2.21 7.46
C ILE A 260 -4.61 -2.68 6.39
N VAL A 261 -5.34 -1.72 5.82
CA VAL A 261 -6.19 -1.96 4.65
C VAL A 261 -5.78 -1.00 3.56
N ILE A 262 -5.25 -1.51 2.45
CA ILE A 262 -4.85 -0.70 1.29
C ILE A 262 -5.98 -0.68 0.27
N THR A 263 -6.36 0.51 -0.17
CA THR A 263 -7.32 0.72 -1.25
C THR A 263 -6.56 0.64 -2.57
N TYR A 264 -7.13 0.03 -3.61
CA TYR A 264 -6.54 0.00 -4.96
C TYR A 264 -7.49 0.61 -5.98
#